data_AF-T2JPF1-F1
#
_entry.id   AF-T2JPF1-F1
#
_cell.length_a   1.000
_cell.length_b   1.000
_cell.length_c   1.000
_cell.angle_alpha   90.00
_cell.angle_beta   90.00
_cell.angle_gamma   90.00
#
_symmetry.space_group_name_H-M   'P 1'
#
loop_
_entity.id
_entity.type
_entity.pdbx_description
1 polymer ?
#
loop_
_entity_poly.entity_id
_entity_poly.type
_entity_poly.pdbx_seq_one_letter_code
_entity_poly.pdbx_strand_id
1 'polypeptide(L)'
;MSIFDDFSRFLETRLEEFLKNNPHLELQALLEQLREQEEEALKLIVEKEGQKKHLEAEILSLAEDIQAWHKRVAKAKSAGRLDLAQRAQEREATLLRQGNQLWGQMEAAKQQLANGKTLLTQIRKRKEELQAKARQAQATQAKTNDDTKGWNETINYNTYNKATDPLEAEFKKWELDDELDQLKRNM
;
A
#
# COMPACT_ATOMS: atom_id res chain seq x y z
N MET A 1 -19.16 -7.59 -10.11
CA MET A 1 -17.82 -8.11 -9.76
C MET A 1 -16.93 -6.91 -9.63
N SER A 2 -16.47 -6.66 -8.41
CA SER A 2 -15.85 -5.39 -8.03
C SER A 2 -14.37 -5.44 -8.40
N ILE A 3 -13.81 -4.35 -8.92
CA ILE A 3 -12.36 -4.16 -9.16
C ILE A 3 -11.49 -4.57 -7.95
N PHE A 4 -12.11 -4.55 -6.77
CA PHE A 4 -11.60 -4.95 -5.45
C PHE A 4 -11.36 -6.47 -5.30
N ASP A 5 -12.22 -7.31 -5.87
CA ASP A 5 -12.04 -8.77 -5.87
C ASP A 5 -10.88 -9.17 -6.80
N ASP A 6 -10.80 -8.50 -7.95
CA ASP A 6 -9.76 -8.75 -8.94
C ASP A 6 -8.38 -8.31 -8.42
N PHE A 7 -8.31 -7.20 -7.67
CA PHE A 7 -7.06 -6.75 -7.04
C PHE A 7 -6.66 -7.62 -5.84
N SER A 8 -7.62 -8.05 -5.02
CA SER A 8 -7.34 -8.96 -3.90
C SER A 8 -6.80 -10.31 -4.41
N ARG A 9 -7.39 -10.85 -5.49
CA ARG A 9 -6.91 -12.06 -6.16
C ARG A 9 -5.55 -11.85 -6.85
N PHE A 10 -5.33 -10.70 -7.48
CA PHE A 10 -4.05 -10.37 -8.07
C PHE A 10 -2.93 -10.38 -7.02
N LEU A 11 -3.16 -9.78 -5.86
CA LEU A 11 -2.18 -9.73 -4.76
C LEU A 11 -1.98 -11.08 -4.05
N GLU A 12 -2.95 -11.98 -4.11
CA GLU A 12 -2.87 -13.28 -3.44
C GLU A 12 -2.17 -14.33 -4.31
N THR A 13 -2.43 -14.34 -5.62
CA THR A 13 -1.90 -15.39 -6.52
C THR A 13 -0.69 -14.96 -7.33
N ARG A 14 -0.62 -13.68 -7.76
CA ARG A 14 0.45 -13.24 -8.67
C ARG A 14 1.68 -12.71 -7.97
N LEU A 15 1.58 -12.27 -6.71
CA LEU A 15 2.71 -11.67 -5.99
C LEU A 15 3.89 -12.64 -5.81
N GLU A 16 3.61 -13.93 -5.59
CA GLU A 16 4.65 -14.96 -5.45
C GLU A 16 5.35 -15.28 -6.77
N GLU A 17 4.57 -15.31 -7.85
CA GLU A 17 5.08 -15.54 -9.20
C GLU A 17 5.87 -14.32 -9.72
N PHE A 18 5.43 -13.12 -9.34
CA PHE A 18 6.05 -11.84 -9.68
C PHE A 18 7.41 -11.65 -8.99
N LEU A 19 7.54 -12.05 -7.73
CA LEU A 19 8.82 -12.03 -6.99
C LEU A 19 9.89 -12.96 -7.59
N LYS A 20 9.51 -13.92 -8.42
CA LYS A 20 10.40 -14.96 -8.96
C LYS A 20 11.13 -14.55 -10.24
N ASN A 21 10.55 -13.63 -11.03
CA ASN A 21 11.00 -13.37 -12.40
C ASN A 21 11.92 -12.15 -12.55
N ASN A 22 11.75 -11.06 -11.76
CA ASN A 22 12.67 -9.90 -11.71
C ASN A 22 12.51 -9.11 -10.38
N PRO A 23 13.15 -9.52 -9.26
CA PRO A 23 12.70 -9.17 -7.90
C PRO A 23 12.91 -7.72 -7.43
N HIS A 24 13.66 -6.88 -8.14
CA HIS A 24 14.18 -5.61 -7.57
C HIS A 24 13.50 -4.37 -8.16
N LEU A 25 13.44 -4.28 -9.49
CA LEU A 25 12.87 -3.13 -10.20
C LEU A 25 11.34 -3.09 -10.06
N GLU A 26 10.69 -4.26 -10.12
CA GLU A 26 9.24 -4.33 -10.06
C GLU A 26 8.72 -4.16 -8.61
N LEU A 27 9.51 -4.54 -7.61
CA LEU A 27 9.15 -4.43 -6.19
C LEU A 27 9.16 -2.98 -5.71
N GLN A 28 10.11 -2.17 -6.22
CA GLN A 28 10.13 -0.74 -5.97
C GLN A 28 8.92 -0.03 -6.61
N ALA A 29 8.54 -0.41 -7.84
CA ALA A 29 7.34 0.11 -8.48
C ALA A 29 6.05 -0.26 -7.70
N LEU A 30 5.97 -1.49 -7.19
CA LEU A 30 4.83 -1.96 -6.40
C LEU A 30 4.72 -1.23 -5.05
N LEU A 31 5.85 -0.92 -4.41
CA LEU A 31 5.89 -0.11 -3.19
C LEU A 31 5.45 1.33 -3.43
N GLU A 32 5.82 1.92 -4.56
CA GLU A 32 5.36 3.27 -4.92
C GLU A 32 3.86 3.27 -5.22
N GLN A 33 3.35 2.29 -5.96
CA GLN A 33 1.92 2.14 -6.21
C GLN A 33 1.12 1.97 -4.91
N LEU A 34 1.61 1.18 -3.95
CA LEU A 34 0.97 1.03 -2.63
C LEU A 34 1.02 2.33 -1.81
N ARG A 35 2.06 3.13 -1.98
CA ARG A 35 2.16 4.45 -1.34
C ARG A 35 1.14 5.42 -1.93
N GLU A 36 1.02 5.48 -3.25
CA GLU A 36 0.00 6.30 -3.92
C GLU A 36 -1.42 5.89 -3.47
N GLN A 37 -1.71 4.59 -3.43
CA GLN A 37 -2.98 4.06 -2.94
C GLN A 37 -3.23 4.38 -1.45
N GLU A 38 -2.20 4.37 -0.62
CA GLU A 38 -2.29 4.80 0.78
C GLU A 38 -2.69 6.28 0.87
N GLU A 39 -2.05 7.15 0.08
CA GLU A 39 -2.35 8.58 0.05
C GLU A 39 -3.77 8.86 -0.47
N GLU A 40 -4.21 8.15 -1.51
CA GLU A 40 -5.58 8.25 -2.03
C GLU A 40 -6.62 7.78 -1.01
N ALA A 41 -6.37 6.64 -0.35
CA ALA A 41 -7.25 6.14 0.70
C ALA A 41 -7.36 7.14 1.87
N LEU A 42 -6.26 7.77 2.26
CA LEU A 42 -6.27 8.82 3.29
C LEU A 42 -7.08 10.05 2.87
N LYS A 43 -6.89 10.53 1.64
CA LYS A 43 -7.67 11.66 1.10
C LYS A 43 -9.16 11.35 1.12
N LEU A 44 -9.54 10.15 0.66
CA LEU A 44 -10.93 9.70 0.66
C LEU A 44 -11.51 9.65 2.09
N ILE A 45 -10.75 9.14 3.07
CA ILE A 45 -11.19 9.10 4.46
C ILE A 45 -11.46 10.52 4.99
N VAL A 46 -10.53 11.45 4.76
CA VAL A 46 -10.68 12.85 5.21
C VAL A 46 -11.89 13.51 4.56
N GLU A 47 -12.08 13.32 3.25
CA GLU A 47 -13.23 13.84 2.52
C GLU A 47 -14.54 13.30 3.10
N LYS A 48 -14.63 11.98 3.32
CA LYS A 48 -15.82 11.32 3.85
C LYS A 48 -16.11 11.72 5.29
N GLU A 49 -15.07 11.95 6.09
CA GLU A 49 -15.22 12.45 7.45
C GLU A 49 -15.74 13.90 7.48
N GLY A 50 -15.28 14.74 6.54
CA GLY A 50 -15.82 16.08 6.32
C GLY A 50 -17.29 16.04 5.91
N GLN A 51 -17.65 15.21 4.92
CA GLN A 51 -19.04 15.01 4.49
C GLN A 51 -19.95 14.56 5.64
N LYS A 52 -19.48 13.61 6.47
CA LYS A 52 -20.22 13.13 7.64
C LYS A 52 -20.52 14.28 8.61
N LYS A 53 -19.52 15.10 8.94
CA LYS A 53 -19.66 16.24 9.86
C LYS A 53 -20.62 17.30 9.31
N HIS A 54 -20.56 17.56 8.01
CA HIS A 54 -21.48 18.49 7.35
C HIS A 54 -22.93 18.00 7.46
N LEU A 55 -23.18 16.74 7.10
CA LEU A 55 -24.51 16.13 7.21
C LEU A 55 -25.02 16.11 8.65
N GLU A 56 -24.15 15.87 9.63
CA GLU A 56 -24.48 15.93 11.05
C GLU A 56 -24.95 17.34 11.46
N ALA A 57 -24.25 18.39 11.02
CA ALA A 57 -24.64 19.78 11.28
C ALA A 57 -25.98 20.14 10.60
N GLU A 58 -26.20 19.70 9.35
CA GLU A 58 -27.48 19.92 8.65
C GLU A 58 -28.65 19.22 9.35
N ILE A 59 -28.43 17.98 9.82
CA ILE A 59 -29.46 17.22 10.56
C ILE A 59 -29.80 17.90 11.89
N LEU A 60 -28.80 18.42 12.60
CA LEU A 60 -29.02 19.18 13.84
C LEU A 60 -29.84 20.45 13.57
N SER A 61 -29.47 21.24 12.56
CA SER A 61 -30.23 22.43 12.16
C SER A 61 -31.68 22.08 11.77
N LEU A 62 -31.87 20.98 11.03
CA LEU A 62 -33.20 20.54 10.62
C LEU A 62 -34.03 20.06 11.81
N ALA A 63 -33.40 19.42 12.80
CA ALA A 63 -34.08 18.99 14.03
C ALA A 63 -34.62 20.19 14.82
N GLU A 64 -33.89 21.30 14.89
CA GLU A 64 -34.36 22.55 15.50
C GLU A 64 -35.59 23.11 14.78
N ASP A 65 -35.56 23.11 13.45
CA ASP A 65 -36.70 23.54 12.62
C ASP A 65 -37.93 22.65 12.84
N ILE A 66 -37.74 21.32 12.84
CA ILE A 66 -38.81 20.36 13.13
C ILE A 66 -39.40 20.65 14.51
N GLN A 67 -38.56 20.86 15.54
CA GLN A 67 -39.02 21.18 16.88
C GLN A 67 -39.83 22.50 16.92
N ALA A 68 -39.40 23.51 16.18
CA ALA A 68 -40.11 24.78 16.10
C ALA A 68 -41.50 24.61 15.43
N TRP A 69 -41.58 23.86 14.34
CA TRP A 69 -42.85 23.57 13.67
C TRP A 69 -43.77 22.69 14.52
N HIS A 70 -43.23 21.69 15.21
CA HIS A 70 -43.99 20.85 16.14
C HIS A 70 -44.66 21.67 17.24
N LYS A 71 -43.92 22.61 17.85
CA LYS A 71 -44.47 23.57 18.84
C LYS A 71 -45.58 24.45 18.23
N ARG A 72 -45.42 24.90 16.99
CA ARG A 72 -46.43 25.70 16.27
C ARG A 72 -47.69 24.89 15.97
N VAL A 73 -47.56 23.62 15.60
CA VAL A 73 -48.70 22.70 15.41
C VAL A 73 -49.48 22.56 16.71
N ALA A 74 -48.79 22.29 17.82
CA ALA A 74 -49.43 22.16 19.14
C ALA A 74 -50.18 23.44 19.54
N LYS A 75 -49.55 24.61 19.36
CA LYS A 75 -50.16 25.93 19.64
C LYS A 75 -51.39 26.21 18.76
N ALA A 76 -51.33 25.87 17.47
CA ALA A 76 -52.45 26.06 16.56
C ALA A 76 -53.64 25.15 16.91
N LYS A 77 -53.36 23.89 17.28
CA LYS A 77 -54.37 22.94 17.77
C LYS A 77 -55.02 23.43 19.06
N SER A 78 -54.23 23.90 20.04
CA SER A 78 -54.78 24.41 21.31
C SER A 78 -55.62 25.68 21.13
N ALA A 79 -55.32 26.50 20.12
CA ALA A 79 -56.08 27.71 19.80
C ALA A 79 -57.30 27.47 18.89
N GLY A 80 -57.60 26.21 18.54
CA GLY A 80 -58.72 25.87 17.63
C GLY A 80 -58.49 26.29 16.17
N ARG A 81 -57.29 26.71 15.80
CA ARG A 81 -56.91 27.12 14.44
C ARG A 81 -56.44 25.92 13.62
N LEU A 82 -57.39 25.05 13.29
CA LEU A 82 -57.12 23.79 12.58
C LEU A 82 -56.53 24.00 11.18
N ASP A 83 -56.91 25.10 10.51
CA ASP A 83 -56.35 25.54 9.23
C ASP A 83 -54.83 25.72 9.29
N LEU A 84 -54.35 26.40 10.33
CA LEU A 84 -52.93 26.63 10.56
C LEU A 84 -52.21 25.38 11.06
N ALA A 85 -52.88 24.58 11.91
CA ALA A 85 -52.34 23.33 12.41
C ALA A 85 -52.05 22.35 11.26
N GLN A 86 -52.97 22.21 10.30
CA GLN A 86 -52.80 21.31 9.17
C GLN A 86 -51.62 21.73 8.28
N ARG A 87 -51.53 23.02 7.91
CA ARG A 87 -50.40 23.53 7.11
C ARG A 87 -49.05 23.39 7.82
N ALA A 88 -49.02 23.64 9.13
CA ALA A 88 -47.81 23.46 9.93
C ALA A 88 -47.40 21.98 10.01
N GLN A 89 -48.37 21.06 10.09
CA GLN A 89 -48.12 19.62 10.12
C GLN A 89 -47.60 19.10 8.76
N GLU A 90 -48.11 19.62 7.64
CA GLU A 90 -47.57 19.33 6.30
C GLU A 90 -46.11 19.81 6.15
N ARG A 91 -45.80 20.99 6.71
CA ARG A 91 -44.43 21.52 6.74
C ARG A 91 -43.51 20.65 7.59
N GLU A 92 -43.94 20.25 8.79
CA GLU A 92 -43.22 19.33 9.67
C GLU A 92 -42.95 17.99 8.97
N ALA A 93 -43.97 17.41 8.32
CA ALA A 93 -43.82 16.15 7.58
C ALA A 93 -42.82 16.27 6.42
N THR A 94 -42.75 17.44 5.77
CA THR A 94 -41.76 17.70 4.70
C THR A 94 -40.35 17.75 5.27
N LEU A 95 -40.14 18.43 6.40
CA LEU A 95 -38.85 18.49 7.08
C LEU A 95 -38.42 17.11 7.59
N LEU A 96 -39.33 16.30 8.13
CA LEU A 96 -39.03 14.92 8.54
C LEU A 96 -38.57 14.05 7.37
N ARG A 97 -39.20 14.17 6.19
CA ARG A 97 -38.75 13.45 4.99
C ARG A 97 -37.34 13.89 4.57
N GLN A 98 -37.08 15.19 4.59
CA GLN A 98 -35.73 15.72 4.31
C GLN A 98 -34.71 15.18 5.31
N GLY A 99 -35.07 15.11 6.59
CA GLY A 99 -34.20 14.56 7.64
C GLY A 99 -33.88 13.09 7.40
N ASN A 100 -34.86 12.29 7.01
CA ASN A 100 -34.63 10.89 6.63
C ASN A 100 -33.68 10.75 5.43
N GLN A 101 -33.76 11.64 4.45
CA GLN A 101 -32.83 11.64 3.32
C GLN A 101 -31.40 11.98 3.75
N LEU A 102 -31.22 13.01 4.57
CA LEU A 102 -29.91 13.38 5.11
C LEU A 102 -29.32 12.25 5.97
N TRP A 103 -30.16 11.57 6.76
CA TRP A 103 -29.73 10.42 7.54
C TRP A 103 -29.30 9.26 6.63
N GLY A 104 -30.05 8.94 5.58
CA GLY A 104 -29.61 7.95 4.59
C GLY A 104 -28.23 8.26 4.00
N GLN A 105 -27.97 9.54 3.68
CA GLN A 105 -26.67 9.99 3.17
C GLN A 105 -25.55 9.87 4.21
N MET A 106 -25.82 10.26 5.46
CA MET A 106 -24.82 10.19 6.52
C MET A 106 -24.46 8.73 6.84
N GLU A 107 -25.43 7.82 6.82
CA GLU A 107 -25.18 6.40 7.03
C GLU A 107 -24.35 5.79 5.90
N ALA A 108 -24.63 6.15 4.64
CA ALA A 108 -23.80 5.77 3.51
C ALA A 108 -22.37 6.32 3.65
N ALA A 109 -22.20 7.58 4.07
CA ALA A 109 -20.89 8.18 4.32
C ALA A 109 -20.12 7.45 5.44
N LYS A 110 -20.81 7.02 6.51
CA LYS A 110 -20.22 6.21 7.59
C LYS A 110 -19.74 4.84 7.10
N GLN A 111 -20.54 4.15 6.29
CA GLN A 111 -20.16 2.87 5.69
C GLN A 111 -18.94 3.02 4.78
N GLN A 112 -18.92 4.04 3.92
CA GLN A 112 -17.77 4.34 3.07
C GLN A 112 -16.50 4.65 3.89
N LEU A 113 -16.64 5.39 4.99
CA LEU A 113 -15.53 5.70 5.89
C LEU A 113 -15.00 4.45 6.60
N ALA A 114 -15.88 3.55 7.06
CA ALA A 114 -15.47 2.28 7.65
C ALA A 114 -14.71 1.41 6.63
N ASN A 115 -15.21 1.30 5.41
CA ASN A 115 -14.57 0.56 4.33
C ASN A 115 -13.19 1.16 3.99
N GLY A 116 -13.09 2.49 3.91
CA GLY A 116 -11.81 3.19 3.67
C GLY A 116 -10.77 2.92 4.76
N LYS A 117 -11.17 2.91 6.03
CA LYS A 117 -10.26 2.57 7.16
C LYS A 117 -9.77 1.13 7.11
N THR A 118 -10.66 0.20 6.77
CA THR A 118 -10.28 -1.22 6.57
C THR A 118 -9.27 -1.35 5.43
N LEU A 119 -9.53 -0.69 4.30
CA LEU A 119 -8.63 -0.69 3.14
C LEU A 119 -7.25 -0.13 3.49
N LEU A 120 -7.19 1.02 4.17
CA LEU A 120 -5.94 1.63 4.62
C LEU A 120 -5.12 0.65 5.48
N THR A 121 -5.79 -0.08 6.35
CA THR A 121 -5.14 -1.08 7.23
C THR A 121 -4.56 -2.24 6.41
N GLN A 122 -5.29 -2.71 5.40
CA GLN A 122 -4.82 -3.76 4.49
C GLN A 122 -3.62 -3.30 3.64
N ILE A 123 -3.67 -2.09 3.08
CA ILE A 123 -2.58 -1.48 2.31
C ILE A 123 -1.30 -1.39 3.17
N ARG A 124 -1.42 -0.91 4.41
CA ARG A 124 -0.29 -0.80 5.34
C ARG A 124 0.34 -2.15 5.64
N LYS A 125 -0.48 -3.15 5.96
CA LYS A 125 -0.01 -4.52 6.21
C LYS A 125 0.74 -5.07 4.99
N ARG A 126 0.20 -4.91 3.78
CA ARG A 126 0.83 -5.36 2.54
C ARG A 126 2.14 -4.63 2.25
N LYS A 127 2.21 -3.34 2.52
CA LYS A 127 3.43 -2.53 2.40
C LYS A 127 4.53 -3.03 3.34
N GLU A 128 4.20 -3.36 4.59
CA GLU A 128 5.14 -3.96 5.54
C GLU A 128 5.63 -5.34 5.08
N GLU A 129 4.72 -6.21 4.62
CA GLU A 129 5.05 -7.52 4.07
C GLU A 129 5.99 -7.42 2.86
N LEU A 130 5.72 -6.51 1.93
CA LEU A 130 6.54 -6.27 0.75
C LEU A 130 7.91 -5.69 1.10
N GLN A 131 7.98 -4.75 2.04
CA GLN A 131 9.26 -4.23 2.54
C GLN A 131 10.10 -5.32 3.21
N ALA A 132 9.49 -6.21 3.99
CA ALA A 132 10.19 -7.33 4.60
C ALA A 132 10.75 -8.28 3.53
N LYS A 133 9.95 -8.62 2.52
CA LYS A 133 10.38 -9.45 1.38
C LYS A 133 11.49 -8.77 0.56
N ALA A 134 11.41 -7.47 0.34
CA ALA A 134 12.45 -6.68 -0.33
C ALA A 134 13.79 -6.79 0.40
N ARG A 135 13.79 -6.61 1.72
CA ARG A 135 14.99 -6.71 2.56
C ARG A 135 15.57 -8.12 2.56
N GLN A 136 14.72 -9.14 2.59
CA GLN A 136 15.15 -10.54 2.50
C GLN A 136 15.80 -10.85 1.15
N ALA A 137 15.19 -10.39 0.04
CA ALA A 137 15.75 -10.58 -1.30
C ALA A 137 17.12 -9.89 -1.46
N GLN A 138 17.26 -8.66 -0.94
CA GLN A 138 18.54 -7.94 -0.91
C GLN A 138 19.60 -8.66 -0.06
N ALA A 139 19.23 -9.19 1.11
CA ALA A 139 20.14 -9.92 1.98
C ALA A 139 20.62 -11.25 1.35
N THR A 140 19.75 -11.96 0.62
CA THR A 140 20.13 -13.17 -0.11
C THR A 140 21.08 -12.87 -1.27
N GLN A 141 20.85 -11.78 -2.01
CA GLN A 141 21.78 -11.32 -3.06
C GLN A 141 23.14 -10.87 -2.52
N ALA A 142 23.16 -10.21 -1.36
CA ALA A 142 24.41 -9.82 -0.71
C ALA A 142 25.23 -11.05 -0.27
N LYS A 143 24.56 -12.11 0.22
CA LYS A 143 25.21 -13.39 0.56
C LYS A 143 25.74 -14.16 -0.65
N THR A 144 25.00 -14.22 -1.76
CA THR A 144 25.50 -14.88 -2.98
C THR A 144 26.66 -14.11 -3.62
N ASN A 145 26.73 -12.77 -3.44
CA ASN A 145 27.89 -11.96 -3.83
C ASN A 145 29.10 -12.18 -2.91
N ASP A 146 28.90 -12.46 -1.61
CA ASP A 146 29.99 -12.85 -0.71
C ASP A 146 30.53 -14.27 -1.03
N ASP A 147 29.67 -15.22 -1.42
CA ASP A 147 30.11 -16.55 -1.89
C ASP A 147 30.88 -16.49 -3.24
N THR A 148 30.67 -15.45 -4.05
CA THR A 148 31.44 -15.20 -5.28
C THR A 148 32.67 -14.31 -5.09
N LYS A 149 32.86 -13.67 -3.93
CA LYS A 149 34.13 -12.97 -3.63
C LYS A 149 35.32 -13.93 -3.58
N GLY A 150 35.13 -15.16 -3.13
CA GLY A 150 36.19 -16.19 -3.17
C GLY A 150 36.65 -16.59 -4.58
N TRP A 151 35.84 -16.35 -5.62
CA TRP A 151 36.19 -16.60 -7.03
C TRP A 151 36.65 -15.34 -7.78
N ASN A 152 36.21 -14.15 -7.36
CA ASN A 152 36.55 -12.88 -8.02
C ASN A 152 37.74 -12.13 -7.39
N GLU A 153 38.25 -12.54 -6.23
CA GLU A 153 39.47 -11.95 -5.67
C GLU A 153 40.76 -12.37 -6.42
N THR A 154 40.71 -13.41 -7.25
CA THR A 154 41.91 -13.95 -7.92
C THR A 154 42.11 -13.50 -9.36
N ILE A 155 41.28 -12.61 -9.90
CA ILE A 155 41.42 -12.18 -11.30
C ILE A 155 41.40 -10.66 -11.42
N ASN A 156 42.48 -10.04 -10.94
CA ASN A 156 42.85 -8.66 -11.25
C ASN A 156 43.84 -8.66 -12.43
N TYR A 157 43.32 -8.65 -13.67
CA TYR A 157 44.12 -8.69 -14.90
C TYR A 157 45.06 -7.47 -15.10
N ASN A 158 45.03 -6.45 -14.23
CA ASN A 158 45.83 -5.23 -14.37
C ASN A 158 46.90 -5.01 -13.29
N THR A 159 47.10 -5.97 -12.37
CA THR A 159 48.14 -5.88 -11.33
C THR A 159 48.88 -7.20 -11.13
N TYR A 160 48.88 -8.08 -12.13
CA TYR A 160 49.67 -9.31 -12.08
C TYR A 160 51.14 -9.01 -12.38
N ASN A 161 51.95 -8.94 -11.33
CA ASN A 161 53.40 -8.86 -11.47
C ASN A 161 53.97 -10.27 -11.36
N LYS A 162 54.23 -10.89 -12.51
CA LYS A 162 54.76 -12.27 -12.66
C LYS A 162 56.04 -12.53 -11.85
N ALA A 163 56.74 -11.47 -11.44
CA ALA A 163 57.98 -11.54 -10.67
C ALA A 163 57.78 -11.77 -9.15
N THR A 164 56.58 -11.54 -8.61
CA THR A 164 56.31 -11.63 -7.16
C THR A 164 55.35 -12.77 -6.78
N ASP A 165 54.95 -13.60 -7.75
CA ASP A 165 54.06 -14.74 -7.53
C ASP A 165 54.86 -15.96 -7.03
N PRO A 166 54.61 -16.45 -5.80
CA PRO A 166 55.29 -17.63 -5.25
C PRO A 166 55.05 -18.90 -6.06
N LEU A 167 53.87 -19.04 -6.71
CA LEU A 167 53.50 -20.22 -7.46
C LEU A 167 54.22 -20.28 -8.81
N GLU A 168 54.37 -19.13 -9.46
CA GLU A 168 55.15 -18.99 -10.70
C GLU A 168 56.64 -19.30 -10.47
N ALA A 169 57.17 -19.00 -9.27
CA ALA A 169 58.53 -19.34 -8.90
C ALA A 169 58.73 -20.85 -8.73
N GLU A 170 57.72 -21.58 -8.23
CA GLU A 170 57.75 -23.05 -8.16
C GLU A 170 57.62 -23.68 -9.54
N PHE A 171 56.71 -23.17 -10.37
CA PHE A 171 56.53 -23.67 -11.74
C PHE A 171 57.78 -23.45 -12.60
N LYS A 172 58.41 -22.27 -12.53
CA LYS A 172 59.66 -22.03 -13.26
C LYS A 172 60.80 -22.96 -12.84
N LYS A 173 60.88 -23.32 -11.56
CA LYS A 173 61.87 -24.30 -11.09
C LYS A 173 61.59 -25.68 -11.67
N TRP A 174 60.33 -26.11 -11.63
CA TRP A 174 59.93 -27.40 -12.18
C TRP A 174 60.10 -27.47 -13.71
N GLU A 175 59.74 -26.43 -14.44
CA GLU A 175 59.93 -26.36 -15.90
C GLU A 175 61.43 -26.33 -16.27
N LEU A 176 62.26 -25.62 -15.50
CA LEU A 176 63.70 -25.64 -15.71
C LEU A 176 64.29 -27.03 -15.44
N ASP A 177 63.83 -27.72 -14.40
CA ASP A 177 64.26 -29.09 -14.09
C ASP A 177 63.79 -30.09 -15.16
N ASP A 178 62.55 -29.94 -15.67
CA ASP A 178 62.02 -30.80 -16.75
C ASP A 178 62.76 -30.55 -18.09
N GLU A 179 63.06 -29.30 -18.45
CA GLU A 179 63.87 -28.98 -19.62
C GLU A 179 65.30 -29.54 -19.51
N LEU A 180 65.89 -29.51 -18.32
CA LEU A 180 67.23 -30.05 -18.07
C LEU A 180 67.25 -31.59 -18.15
N ASP A 181 66.18 -32.25 -17.70
CA ASP A 181 66.01 -33.69 -17.83
C ASP A 181 65.66 -34.11 -19.26
N GLN A 182 64.93 -33.30 -20.02
CA GLN A 182 64.71 -33.51 -21.46
C GLN A 182 66.01 -33.34 -22.27
N LEU A 183 66.86 -32.36 -21.95
CA LEU A 183 68.18 -32.20 -22.58
C LEU A 183 69.13 -33.36 -22.25
N LYS A 184 69.09 -33.89 -21.02
CA LYS A 184 69.85 -35.10 -20.64
C LYS A 184 69.36 -36.37 -21.33
N ARG A 185 68.07 -36.44 -21.70
CA ARG A 185 67.48 -37.56 -22.45
C ARG A 185 67.73 -37.48 -23.96
N ASN A 186 68.03 -36.29 -24.47
CA ASN A 186 68.29 -36.03 -25.88
C ASN A 186 69.80 -36.01 -26.24
N MET A 187 70.66 -36.48 -25.33
CA MET A 187 72.05 -36.92 -25.60
C MET A 187 72.19 -38.42 -25.44
#